data_AF-A0A2H1FC38-F1
#
_entry.id   AF-A0A2H1FC38-F1
#
_cell.length_a   1.000
_cell.length_b   1.000
_cell.length_c   1.000
_cell.angle_alpha   90.00
_cell.angle_beta   90.00
_cell.angle_gamma   90.00
#
_symmetry.space_group_name_H-M   'P 1'
#
loop_
_entity.id
_entity.type
_entity.pdbx_description
1 polymer ?
#
loop_
_entity_poly.entity_id
_entity_poly.type
_entity_poly.pdbx_seq_one_letter_code
_entity_poly.pdbx_strand_id
1 'polypeptide(L)'
;MQKYAVFTIFAFLLITPVALQSVHATSSSDSWYPGKGLKQGDYFRYNVCWTDWHNCAPLQMTFWVKNETSDKSGWNLVFLAVDGSIVQKGIMTIGKITPDPTSFDSNISDYTAVYRSTVSWLDSFATRDTPKTFDVPAWGRTGSVGGQSVGPIDHEKVTVGAGTFDTYVLGWHKGVDNKIWVDSSVPFPVKAIVYVDVATGSPPPDYTLELLKMGNSSTEPSVLDVSSTAAVKFSPKCDVPNMQLDSTHAVTTTDTSSLVIDYRYSPSNPHNGCPIEYRISFEQNYDQSQKISNVQYDIFTTDDQGKQLSSIAQSVGRTSLFAPVGDDDVQTILHGTTPLTHVVIAMLGTGPDGSLPDVSMAGIVKFDIKTQEPFSGFNSGTSGQTNQTIHENNTSMNNTQAIIPEFPLGSLMIMAIVIGFGVLFVRMTPRLSNARL
;
A
#
# COMPACT_ATOMS: atom_id res chain seq x y z
N MET A 1 54.44 -16.17 -51.04
CA MET A 1 53.42 -15.59 -51.94
C MET A 1 52.05 -16.08 -51.46
N GLN A 2 51.05 -15.18 -51.42
CA GLN A 2 49.63 -15.36 -51.05
C GLN A 2 49.35 -15.81 -49.60
N LYS A 3 48.82 -15.01 -48.65
CA LYS A 3 47.74 -13.99 -48.55
C LYS A 3 46.29 -14.52 -48.66
N TYR A 4 45.52 -14.22 -47.59
CA TYR A 4 44.04 -14.27 -47.39
C TYR A 4 43.45 -15.69 -47.25
N ALA A 5 42.43 -16.01 -46.45
CA ALA A 5 41.52 -15.39 -45.48
C ALA A 5 40.91 -16.60 -44.69
N VAL A 6 40.29 -16.53 -43.50
CA VAL A 6 39.06 -15.85 -43.11
C VAL A 6 38.95 -16.01 -41.59
N PHE A 7 38.69 -14.91 -40.89
CA PHE A 7 38.26 -14.87 -39.50
C PHE A 7 36.86 -15.48 -39.37
N THR A 8 36.68 -16.50 -38.54
CA THR A 8 35.35 -16.91 -38.04
C THR A 8 35.20 -16.47 -36.60
N ILE A 9 34.51 -15.35 -36.45
CA ILE A 9 33.85 -14.91 -35.22
C ILE A 9 32.70 -15.88 -34.97
N PHE A 10 32.74 -16.65 -33.88
CA PHE A 10 31.54 -17.22 -33.29
C PHE A 10 31.26 -16.47 -31.99
N ALA A 11 30.43 -15.44 -32.12
CA ALA A 11 29.75 -14.82 -31.00
C ALA A 11 28.82 -15.87 -30.40
N PHE A 12 29.17 -16.37 -29.21
CA PHE A 12 28.22 -17.02 -28.32
C PHE A 12 27.22 -15.96 -27.84
N LEU A 13 26.19 -15.74 -28.64
CA LEU A 13 24.98 -15.06 -28.24
C LEU A 13 24.31 -15.95 -27.20
N LEU A 14 24.40 -15.53 -25.94
CA LEU A 14 23.50 -15.91 -24.86
C LEU A 14 22.07 -15.55 -25.30
N ILE A 15 21.40 -16.50 -25.96
CA ILE A 15 19.95 -16.48 -26.08
C ILE A 15 19.46 -17.04 -24.75
N THR A 16 19.26 -16.18 -23.77
CA THR A 16 18.31 -16.48 -22.71
C THR A 16 16.97 -16.72 -23.39
N PRO A 17 16.30 -17.87 -23.19
CA PRO A 17 14.95 -18.03 -23.65
C PRO A 17 14.10 -17.07 -22.81
N VAL A 18 13.81 -15.88 -23.35
CA VAL A 18 12.58 -15.18 -22.97
C VAL A 18 11.49 -16.15 -23.38
N ALA A 19 10.87 -16.79 -22.40
CA ALA A 19 9.68 -17.59 -22.62
C ALA A 19 8.63 -16.64 -23.23
N LEU A 20 8.50 -16.67 -24.54
CA LEU A 20 7.32 -16.19 -25.24
C LEU A 20 6.17 -17.04 -24.73
N GLN A 21 5.49 -16.57 -23.68
CA GLN A 21 4.18 -17.08 -23.34
C GLN A 21 3.32 -16.79 -24.57
N SER A 22 2.91 -17.85 -25.26
CA SER A 22 1.95 -17.74 -26.35
C SER A 22 0.69 -17.09 -25.79
N VAL A 23 0.44 -15.85 -26.21
CA VAL A 23 -0.82 -15.16 -25.96
C VAL A 23 -1.92 -16.02 -26.56
N HIS A 24 -2.66 -16.75 -25.73
CA HIS A 24 -3.88 -17.38 -26.20
C HIS A 24 -4.87 -16.23 -26.46
N ALA A 25 -5.39 -16.15 -27.68
CA ALA A 25 -6.39 -15.14 -27.99
C ALA A 25 -7.65 -15.48 -27.20
N THR A 26 -8.11 -14.57 -26.36
CA THR A 26 -9.38 -14.74 -25.64
C THR A 26 -10.53 -14.56 -26.62
N SER A 27 -11.44 -15.54 -26.71
CA SER A 27 -12.65 -15.46 -27.54
C SER A 27 -13.83 -14.90 -26.75
N SER A 28 -14.74 -14.19 -27.43
CA SER A 28 -15.96 -13.67 -26.81
C SER A 28 -16.86 -14.79 -26.26
N SER A 29 -16.80 -15.98 -26.87
CA SER A 29 -17.56 -17.16 -26.49
C SER A 29 -16.91 -18.00 -25.39
N ASP A 30 -15.69 -17.67 -24.97
CA ASP A 30 -15.05 -18.35 -23.85
C ASP A 30 -15.80 -18.05 -22.56
N SER A 31 -16.16 -19.10 -21.82
CA SER A 31 -16.71 -18.92 -20.49
C SER A 31 -15.59 -18.76 -19.46
N TRP A 32 -15.79 -17.92 -18.47
CA TRP A 32 -14.83 -17.62 -17.42
C TRP A 32 -15.50 -17.43 -16.07
N TYR A 33 -14.75 -17.73 -15.02
CA TYR A 33 -15.06 -17.46 -13.62
C TYR A 33 -13.73 -17.43 -12.85
N PRO A 34 -13.64 -16.72 -11.72
CA PRO A 34 -12.44 -16.73 -10.89
C PRO A 34 -12.09 -18.15 -10.42
N GLY A 35 -10.84 -18.56 -10.62
CA GLY A 35 -10.34 -19.91 -10.35
C GLY A 35 -10.48 -20.90 -11.52
N LYS A 36 -11.00 -20.48 -12.69
CA LYS A 36 -11.05 -21.35 -13.88
C LYS A 36 -9.64 -21.83 -14.25
N GLY A 37 -9.49 -23.15 -14.38
CA GLY A 37 -8.21 -23.76 -14.79
C GLY A 37 -7.13 -23.79 -13.71
N LEU A 38 -7.43 -23.32 -12.49
CA LEU A 38 -6.50 -23.37 -11.36
C LEU A 38 -6.15 -24.82 -11.01
N LYS A 39 -4.86 -25.09 -10.84
CA LYS A 39 -4.32 -26.42 -10.51
C LYS A 39 -3.21 -26.35 -9.47
N GLN A 40 -2.91 -27.50 -8.88
CA GLN A 40 -1.79 -27.63 -7.96
C GLN A 40 -0.49 -27.14 -8.61
N GLY A 41 0.30 -26.41 -7.83
CA GLY A 41 1.56 -25.84 -8.25
C GLY A 41 1.45 -24.44 -8.85
N ASP A 42 0.26 -23.99 -9.25
CA ASP A 42 0.10 -22.62 -9.77
C ASP A 42 0.49 -21.61 -8.70
N TYR A 43 1.17 -20.54 -9.10
CA TYR A 43 1.45 -19.41 -8.22
C TYR A 43 1.26 -18.09 -8.94
N PHE A 44 0.93 -17.07 -8.16
CA PHE A 44 0.64 -15.73 -8.61
C PHE A 44 1.28 -14.73 -7.67
N ARG A 45 1.77 -13.61 -8.22
CA ARG A 45 2.22 -12.45 -7.48
C ARG A 45 1.52 -11.22 -8.04
N TYR A 46 0.89 -10.46 -7.16
CA TYR A 46 0.16 -9.25 -7.48
C TYR A 46 0.74 -8.06 -6.74
N ASN A 47 0.68 -6.88 -7.37
CA ASN A 47 0.58 -5.62 -6.66
C ASN A 47 -0.91 -5.31 -6.50
N VAL A 48 -1.33 -4.98 -5.29
CA VAL A 48 -2.72 -4.58 -5.02
C VAL A 48 -2.76 -3.38 -4.09
N CYS A 49 -3.88 -2.68 -4.11
CA CYS A 49 -4.30 -1.83 -3.01
C CYS A 49 -5.80 -1.90 -2.88
N TRP A 50 -6.33 -1.59 -1.69
CA TRP A 50 -7.77 -1.50 -1.44
C TRP A 50 -8.03 -0.41 -0.41
N THR A 51 -9.05 0.43 -0.61
CA THR A 51 -9.28 1.63 0.19
C THR A 51 -9.57 1.32 1.66
N ASP A 52 -10.32 0.25 1.94
CA ASP A 52 -10.57 -0.18 3.32
C ASP A 52 -9.33 -0.83 3.98
N TRP A 53 -8.22 -0.97 3.25
CA TRP A 53 -6.93 -1.41 3.76
C TRP A 53 -5.86 -0.33 3.59
N HIS A 54 -5.58 0.41 4.65
CA HIS A 54 -4.58 1.49 4.66
C HIS A 54 -4.78 2.48 3.49
N ASN A 55 -6.03 2.84 3.18
CA ASN A 55 -6.36 3.87 2.19
C ASN A 55 -5.77 3.62 0.78
N CYS A 56 -5.82 2.37 0.33
CA CYS A 56 -5.23 1.95 -0.94
C CYS A 56 -3.72 2.20 -1.02
N ALA A 57 -3.02 2.10 0.10
CA ALA A 57 -1.58 1.98 0.07
C ALA A 57 -1.15 0.66 -0.61
N PRO A 58 -0.15 0.69 -1.51
CA PRO A 58 0.29 -0.51 -2.24
C PRO A 58 0.85 -1.60 -1.33
N LEU A 59 0.44 -2.84 -1.58
CA LEU A 59 1.02 -4.04 -0.99
C LEU A 59 1.16 -5.15 -2.04
N GLN A 60 1.99 -6.14 -1.75
CA GLN A 60 2.16 -7.29 -2.62
C GLN A 60 1.58 -8.55 -2.00
N MET A 61 0.78 -9.26 -2.79
CA MET A 61 0.28 -10.59 -2.43
C MET A 61 0.90 -11.63 -3.34
N THR A 62 1.46 -12.68 -2.75
CA THR A 62 1.94 -13.87 -3.45
C THR A 62 1.24 -15.08 -2.89
N PHE A 63 0.71 -15.93 -3.75
CA PHE A 63 0.12 -17.20 -3.31
C PHE A 63 0.48 -18.34 -4.25
N TRP A 64 0.64 -19.53 -3.68
CA TRP A 64 0.95 -20.78 -4.38
C TRP A 64 -0.02 -21.87 -3.97
N VAL A 65 -0.58 -22.57 -4.95
CA VAL A 65 -1.52 -23.67 -4.77
C VAL A 65 -0.77 -24.91 -4.31
N LYS A 66 -0.76 -25.15 -3.01
CA LYS A 66 -0.02 -26.25 -2.37
C LYS A 66 -0.60 -27.61 -2.73
N ASN A 67 -1.89 -27.78 -2.49
CA ASN A 67 -2.63 -29.01 -2.78
C ASN A 67 -4.15 -28.77 -2.75
N GLU A 68 -4.88 -29.75 -3.26
CA GLU A 68 -6.33 -29.81 -3.12
C GLU A 68 -6.73 -30.20 -1.68
N THR A 69 -7.88 -29.71 -1.20
CA THR A 69 -8.45 -30.14 0.09
C THR A 69 -8.82 -31.64 0.04
N SER A 70 -8.83 -32.31 1.20
CA SER A 70 -9.10 -33.75 1.27
C SER A 70 -10.50 -34.14 0.76
N ASP A 71 -11.47 -33.25 0.94
CA ASP A 71 -12.85 -33.38 0.45
C ASP A 71 -13.03 -32.91 -1.01
N LYS A 72 -11.96 -32.44 -1.66
CA LYS A 72 -11.95 -31.92 -3.05
C LYS A 72 -12.81 -30.69 -3.29
N SER A 73 -13.25 -30.01 -2.23
CA SER A 73 -14.09 -28.81 -2.32
C SER A 73 -13.29 -27.52 -2.62
N GLY A 74 -11.98 -27.52 -2.34
CA GLY A 74 -11.14 -26.33 -2.36
C GLY A 74 -9.66 -26.58 -2.67
N TRP A 75 -8.88 -25.52 -2.50
CA TRP A 75 -7.42 -25.49 -2.63
C TRP A 75 -6.80 -24.90 -1.37
N ASN A 76 -5.77 -25.55 -0.82
CA ASN A 76 -4.92 -24.95 0.20
C ASN A 76 -3.80 -24.16 -0.49
N LEU A 77 -3.67 -22.89 -0.11
CA LEU A 77 -2.69 -21.96 -0.63
C LEU A 77 -1.65 -21.64 0.44
N VAL A 78 -0.38 -21.60 0.07
CA VAL A 78 0.60 -20.83 0.84
C VAL A 78 0.45 -19.39 0.40
N PHE A 79 0.12 -18.51 1.33
CA PHE A 79 -0.16 -17.10 1.08
C PHE A 79 0.88 -16.22 1.78
N LEU A 80 1.35 -15.20 1.08
CA LEU A 80 2.32 -14.23 1.55
C LEU A 80 1.83 -12.82 1.21
N ALA A 81 1.68 -11.99 2.22
CA ALA A 81 1.50 -10.56 2.08
C ALA A 81 2.80 -9.83 2.47
N VAL A 82 3.20 -8.85 1.66
CA VAL A 82 4.26 -7.89 1.96
C VAL A 82 3.64 -6.50 1.89
N ASP A 83 3.42 -5.90 3.05
CA ASP A 83 2.85 -4.58 3.23
C ASP A 83 3.91 -3.67 3.89
N GLY A 84 4.63 -2.91 3.07
CA GLY A 84 5.79 -2.14 3.53
C GLY A 84 6.84 -3.05 4.17
N SER A 85 7.17 -2.80 5.44
CA SER A 85 8.09 -3.64 6.24
C SER A 85 7.41 -4.87 6.85
N ILE A 86 6.07 -4.95 6.86
CA ILE A 86 5.31 -6.05 7.44
C ILE A 86 5.24 -7.19 6.43
N VAL A 87 5.64 -8.38 6.89
CA VAL A 87 5.60 -9.61 6.08
C VAL A 87 4.75 -10.61 6.82
N GLN A 88 3.67 -11.11 6.21
CA GLN A 88 2.83 -12.14 6.81
C GLN A 88 2.68 -13.33 5.86
N LYS A 89 3.15 -14.49 6.33
CA LYS A 89 3.00 -15.76 5.64
C LYS A 89 2.04 -16.66 6.43
N GLY A 90 1.15 -17.34 5.73
CA GLY A 90 0.22 -18.30 6.32
C GLY A 90 -0.39 -19.23 5.28
N ILE A 91 -1.26 -20.11 5.73
CA ILE A 91 -2.09 -20.96 4.89
C ILE A 91 -3.48 -20.36 4.78
N MET A 92 -4.02 -20.32 3.56
CA MET A 92 -5.40 -19.95 3.27
C MET A 92 -6.05 -21.02 2.40
N THR A 93 -7.29 -21.40 2.70
CA THR A 93 -8.09 -22.30 1.87
C THR A 93 -9.09 -21.49 1.07
N ILE A 94 -9.19 -21.76 -0.24
CA ILE A 94 -10.20 -21.17 -1.12
C ILE A 94 -11.10 -22.25 -1.72
N GLY A 95 -12.36 -21.91 -2.01
CA GLY A 95 -13.30 -22.83 -2.67
C GLY A 95 -13.01 -23.04 -4.17
N LYS A 96 -13.56 -24.11 -4.75
CA LYS A 96 -13.53 -24.36 -6.21
C LYS A 96 -14.75 -23.82 -6.97
N ILE A 97 -15.85 -23.51 -6.27
CA ILE A 97 -17.05 -22.91 -6.89
C ILE A 97 -16.87 -21.40 -6.95
N THR A 98 -16.56 -20.80 -5.79
CA THR A 98 -16.04 -19.45 -5.64
C THR A 98 -14.69 -19.56 -4.95
N PRO A 99 -13.64 -18.83 -5.41
CA PRO A 99 -12.35 -18.82 -4.76
C PRO A 99 -12.31 -17.87 -3.55
N ASP A 100 -13.44 -17.74 -2.84
CA ASP A 100 -13.55 -17.06 -1.56
C ASP A 100 -12.70 -17.79 -0.49
N PRO A 101 -12.00 -17.06 0.40
CA PRO A 101 -11.35 -17.66 1.56
C PRO A 101 -12.36 -18.35 2.50
N THR A 102 -12.16 -19.64 2.78
CA THR A 102 -13.03 -20.44 3.68
C THR A 102 -12.38 -20.71 5.04
N SER A 103 -11.05 -20.71 5.10
CA SER A 103 -10.27 -20.79 6.34
C SER A 103 -8.88 -20.18 6.12
N PHE A 104 -8.26 -19.62 7.16
CA PHE A 104 -6.92 -19.04 7.05
C PHE A 104 -6.25 -18.93 8.42
N ASP A 105 -4.92 -18.86 8.43
CA ASP A 105 -4.15 -18.57 9.64
C ASP A 105 -4.43 -17.15 10.15
N SER A 106 -4.44 -16.96 11.47
CA SER A 106 -4.88 -15.70 12.08
C SER A 106 -4.01 -14.50 11.71
N ASN A 107 -2.72 -14.71 11.41
CA ASN A 107 -1.80 -13.64 11.08
C ASN A 107 -1.97 -13.07 9.65
N ILE A 108 -2.75 -13.74 8.80
CA ILE A 108 -3.06 -13.27 7.45
C ILE A 108 -4.52 -12.83 7.28
N SER A 109 -5.32 -12.80 8.36
CA SER A 109 -6.77 -12.53 8.32
C SER A 109 -7.10 -11.30 7.51
N ASP A 110 -6.41 -10.20 7.76
CA ASP A 110 -6.74 -8.90 7.19
C ASP A 110 -6.41 -8.88 5.69
N TYR A 111 -5.32 -9.53 5.30
CA TYR A 111 -4.94 -9.67 3.89
C TYR A 111 -5.85 -10.61 3.11
N THR A 112 -6.55 -11.54 3.77
CA THR A 112 -7.57 -12.36 3.10
C THR A 112 -8.78 -11.53 2.67
N ALA A 113 -9.11 -10.48 3.42
CA ALA A 113 -10.14 -9.51 3.03
C ALA A 113 -9.69 -8.72 1.79
N VAL A 114 -8.42 -8.28 1.74
CA VAL A 114 -7.85 -7.63 0.55
C VAL A 114 -7.93 -8.54 -0.67
N TYR A 115 -7.52 -9.81 -0.54
CA TYR A 115 -7.63 -10.79 -1.62
C TYR A 115 -9.08 -10.95 -2.11
N ARG A 116 -10.03 -11.02 -1.18
CA ARG A 116 -11.46 -11.17 -1.49
C ARG A 116 -12.03 -9.96 -2.22
N SER A 117 -11.70 -8.77 -1.76
CA SER A 117 -12.19 -7.50 -2.33
C SER A 117 -11.52 -7.13 -3.65
N THR A 118 -10.44 -7.82 -4.04
CA THR A 118 -9.66 -7.49 -5.25
C THR A 118 -9.54 -8.68 -6.22
N VAL A 119 -8.74 -9.69 -5.88
CA VAL A 119 -8.39 -10.82 -6.75
C VAL A 119 -9.60 -11.70 -7.07
N SER A 120 -10.42 -12.04 -6.07
CA SER A 120 -11.57 -12.93 -6.26
C SER A 120 -12.89 -12.22 -6.53
N TRP A 121 -12.96 -10.89 -6.40
CA TRP A 121 -14.20 -10.09 -6.39
C TRP A 121 -15.23 -10.41 -7.48
N LEU A 122 -14.78 -10.79 -8.68
CA LEU A 122 -15.65 -11.16 -9.79
C LEU A 122 -16.49 -12.44 -9.53
N ASP A 123 -16.23 -13.17 -8.46
CA ASP A 123 -17.00 -14.34 -8.04
C ASP A 123 -18.43 -13.97 -7.62
N SER A 124 -18.66 -12.70 -7.29
CA SER A 124 -19.97 -12.11 -7.07
C SER A 124 -20.85 -12.12 -8.34
N PHE A 125 -20.28 -12.32 -9.52
CA PHE A 125 -20.99 -12.34 -10.80
C PHE A 125 -20.86 -13.65 -11.58
N ALA A 126 -19.72 -14.33 -11.45
CA ALA A 126 -19.39 -15.55 -12.19
C ALA A 126 -18.83 -16.60 -11.25
N THR A 127 -19.44 -17.78 -11.21
CA THR A 127 -18.95 -18.92 -10.42
C THR A 127 -18.67 -20.10 -11.34
N ARG A 128 -18.06 -21.17 -10.81
CA ARG A 128 -17.89 -22.42 -11.57
C ARG A 128 -19.20 -22.97 -12.10
N ASP A 129 -20.26 -22.86 -11.32
CA ASP A 129 -21.57 -23.44 -11.65
C ASP A 129 -22.37 -22.51 -12.58
N THR A 130 -22.02 -21.21 -12.60
CA THR A 130 -22.64 -20.17 -13.43
C THR A 130 -21.58 -19.31 -14.12
N PRO A 131 -20.72 -19.90 -14.97
CA PRO A 131 -19.64 -19.15 -15.62
C PRO A 131 -20.22 -18.18 -16.64
N LYS A 132 -19.49 -17.11 -16.94
CA LYS A 132 -19.94 -16.03 -17.83
C LYS A 132 -19.09 -15.97 -19.09
N THR A 133 -19.71 -15.71 -20.22
CA THR A 133 -19.03 -15.43 -21.50
C THR A 133 -18.82 -13.93 -21.68
N PHE A 134 -17.99 -13.52 -22.63
CA PHE A 134 -17.70 -12.10 -22.88
C PHE A 134 -18.56 -11.48 -24.00
N ASP A 135 -19.45 -12.25 -24.61
CA ASP A 135 -20.44 -11.79 -25.60
C ASP A 135 -21.78 -11.39 -24.98
N VAL A 136 -21.98 -11.61 -23.67
CA VAL A 136 -23.16 -11.14 -22.96
C VAL A 136 -22.93 -9.72 -22.43
N PRO A 137 -23.86 -8.76 -22.67
CA PRO A 137 -23.64 -7.34 -22.35
C PRO A 137 -23.63 -7.04 -20.84
N ALA A 138 -24.06 -7.99 -20.00
CA ALA A 138 -24.13 -7.83 -18.57
C ALA A 138 -23.96 -9.18 -17.86
N TRP A 139 -23.06 -9.22 -16.88
CA TRP A 139 -22.87 -10.35 -15.98
C TRP A 139 -23.77 -10.25 -14.75
N GLY A 140 -24.02 -9.03 -14.25
CA GLY A 140 -24.96 -8.77 -13.16
C GLY A 140 -24.94 -7.32 -12.66
N ARG A 141 -25.62 -7.07 -11.53
CA ARG A 141 -25.70 -5.77 -10.84
C ARG A 141 -25.50 -5.99 -9.35
N THR A 142 -24.85 -5.05 -8.66
CA THR A 142 -24.66 -5.10 -7.21
C THR A 142 -24.77 -3.70 -6.59
N GLY A 143 -25.15 -3.64 -5.31
CA GLY A 143 -25.18 -2.39 -4.56
C GLY A 143 -23.80 -1.74 -4.44
N SER A 144 -22.73 -2.54 -4.36
CA SER A 144 -21.35 -2.02 -4.24
C SER A 144 -20.89 -1.20 -5.45
N VAL A 145 -21.47 -1.43 -6.64
CA VAL A 145 -21.22 -0.61 -7.84
C VAL A 145 -22.28 0.47 -8.07
N GLY A 146 -23.04 0.85 -7.03
CA GLY A 146 -24.15 1.81 -7.13
C GLY A 146 -25.31 1.29 -7.98
N GLY A 147 -25.50 -0.04 -8.02
CA GLY A 147 -26.54 -0.68 -8.81
C GLY A 147 -26.28 -0.65 -10.31
N GLN A 148 -25.10 -0.24 -10.79
CA GLN A 148 -24.72 -0.31 -12.20
C GLN A 148 -24.62 -1.75 -12.70
N SER A 149 -24.71 -1.93 -14.02
CA SER A 149 -24.48 -3.22 -14.67
C SER A 149 -22.99 -3.42 -14.89
N VAL A 150 -22.48 -4.56 -14.45
CA VAL A 150 -21.11 -5.00 -14.72
C VAL A 150 -21.12 -5.99 -15.86
N GLY A 151 -20.25 -5.80 -16.84
CA GLY A 151 -20.10 -6.71 -17.97
C GLY A 151 -18.95 -6.30 -18.90
N PRO A 152 -18.73 -7.06 -19.99
CA PRO A 152 -17.75 -6.73 -21.02
C PRO A 152 -18.09 -5.40 -21.68
N ILE A 153 -17.13 -4.47 -21.70
CA ILE A 153 -17.25 -3.15 -22.33
C ILE A 153 -16.23 -2.92 -23.45
N ASP A 154 -15.13 -3.66 -23.45
CA ASP A 154 -14.06 -3.53 -24.45
C ASP A 154 -13.22 -4.82 -24.56
N HIS A 155 -12.35 -4.87 -25.56
CA HIS A 155 -11.34 -5.91 -25.76
C HIS A 155 -9.98 -5.24 -26.02
N GLU A 156 -9.05 -5.39 -25.08
CA GLU A 156 -7.77 -4.69 -25.05
C GLU A 156 -6.61 -5.67 -24.89
N LYS A 157 -5.48 -5.40 -25.55
CA LYS A 157 -4.20 -6.05 -25.22
C LYS A 157 -3.51 -5.27 -24.13
N VAL A 158 -3.32 -5.88 -22.97
CA VAL A 158 -2.73 -5.24 -21.79
C VAL A 158 -1.37 -5.88 -21.47
N THR A 159 -0.40 -5.05 -21.10
CA THR A 159 0.91 -5.52 -20.62
C THR A 159 1.06 -5.17 -19.14
N VAL A 160 1.43 -6.17 -18.35
CA VAL A 160 1.67 -6.11 -16.91
C VAL A 160 2.98 -6.83 -16.59
N GLY A 161 3.41 -6.84 -15.32
CA GLY A 161 4.66 -7.50 -14.92
C GLY A 161 4.77 -8.98 -15.33
N ALA A 162 3.65 -9.70 -15.40
CA ALA A 162 3.63 -11.11 -15.79
C ALA A 162 3.71 -11.37 -17.31
N GLY A 163 3.52 -10.35 -18.16
CA GLY A 163 3.50 -10.49 -19.61
C GLY A 163 2.44 -9.64 -20.30
N THR A 164 2.18 -9.94 -21.56
CA THR A 164 1.12 -9.32 -22.37
C THR A 164 -0.02 -10.30 -22.56
N PHE A 165 -1.26 -9.85 -22.34
CA PHE A 165 -2.47 -10.65 -22.38
C PHE A 165 -3.48 -10.06 -23.37
N ASP A 166 -4.26 -10.92 -24.01
CA ASP A 166 -5.39 -10.52 -24.87
C ASP A 166 -6.66 -10.63 -24.04
N THR A 167 -7.18 -9.49 -23.61
CA THR A 167 -8.13 -9.43 -22.49
C THR A 167 -9.43 -8.77 -22.85
N TYR A 168 -10.53 -9.30 -22.29
CA TYR A 168 -11.76 -8.52 -22.20
C TYR A 168 -11.71 -7.59 -21.01
N VAL A 169 -12.20 -6.37 -21.22
CA VAL A 169 -12.39 -5.39 -20.16
C VAL A 169 -13.80 -5.53 -19.64
N LEU A 170 -13.92 -5.97 -18.40
CA LEU A 170 -15.17 -5.89 -17.65
C LEU A 170 -15.22 -4.52 -16.99
N GLY A 171 -16.37 -3.85 -17.06
CA GLY A 171 -16.46 -2.52 -16.49
C GLY A 171 -17.88 -2.02 -16.26
N TRP A 172 -17.92 -0.86 -15.64
CA TRP A 172 -19.12 -0.06 -15.41
C TRP A 172 -18.73 1.40 -15.28
N HIS A 173 -19.66 2.30 -15.61
CA HIS A 173 -19.46 3.73 -15.46
C HIS A 173 -20.18 4.25 -14.22
N LYS A 174 -19.44 4.93 -13.34
CA LYS A 174 -19.99 5.64 -12.18
C LYS A 174 -19.10 6.83 -11.83
N GLY A 175 -19.39 7.99 -12.41
CA GLY A 175 -18.53 9.17 -12.35
C GLY A 175 -17.29 9.03 -13.24
N VAL A 176 -16.57 7.92 -13.08
CA VAL A 176 -15.44 7.48 -13.90
C VAL A 176 -15.64 6.03 -14.35
N ASP A 177 -14.86 5.62 -15.36
CA ASP A 177 -14.87 4.24 -15.84
C ASP A 177 -14.07 3.33 -14.90
N ASN A 178 -14.73 2.27 -14.44
CA ASN A 178 -14.12 1.21 -13.65
C ASN A 178 -13.82 0.04 -14.59
N LYS A 179 -12.61 -0.51 -14.50
CA LYS A 179 -12.12 -1.50 -15.47
C LYS A 179 -11.39 -2.66 -14.78
N ILE A 180 -11.72 -3.88 -15.20
CA ILE A 180 -11.07 -5.12 -14.78
C ILE A 180 -10.73 -5.91 -16.04
N TRP A 181 -9.45 -6.19 -16.27
CA TRP A 181 -8.97 -6.91 -17.45
C TRP A 181 -8.86 -8.40 -17.14
N VAL A 182 -9.52 -9.21 -17.95
CA VAL A 182 -9.60 -10.68 -17.81
C VAL A 182 -9.13 -11.35 -19.09
N ASP A 183 -8.15 -12.25 -18.94
CA ASP A 183 -7.76 -13.22 -19.97
C ASP A 183 -8.42 -14.56 -19.62
N SER A 184 -9.12 -15.17 -20.57
CA SER A 184 -9.90 -16.39 -20.30
C SER A 184 -9.05 -17.63 -19.96
N SER A 185 -7.75 -17.57 -20.24
CA SER A 185 -6.75 -18.60 -19.98
C SER A 185 -6.08 -18.48 -18.62
N VAL A 186 -6.26 -17.35 -17.92
CA VAL A 186 -5.69 -17.10 -16.60
C VAL A 186 -6.79 -17.27 -15.53
N PRO A 187 -6.51 -17.93 -14.39
CA PRO A 187 -7.53 -18.18 -13.38
C PRO A 187 -8.09 -16.93 -12.69
N PHE A 188 -7.35 -15.82 -12.69
CA PHE A 188 -7.68 -14.59 -11.98
C PHE A 188 -7.47 -13.37 -12.89
N PRO A 189 -8.06 -12.20 -12.58
CA PRO A 189 -7.83 -10.97 -13.33
C PRO A 189 -6.34 -10.64 -13.45
N VAL A 190 -5.95 -10.03 -14.57
CA VAL A 190 -4.55 -9.63 -14.82
C VAL A 190 -4.29 -8.18 -14.42
N LYS A 191 -5.33 -7.35 -14.43
CA LYS A 191 -5.28 -5.93 -14.06
C LYS A 191 -6.65 -5.45 -13.59
N ALA A 192 -6.71 -4.48 -12.67
CA ALA A 192 -7.92 -3.73 -12.36
C ALA A 192 -7.59 -2.30 -11.92
N ILE A 193 -8.50 -1.39 -12.24
CA ILE A 193 -8.62 -0.07 -11.62
C ILE A 193 -10.09 0.22 -11.38
N VAL A 194 -10.43 0.33 -10.10
CA VAL A 194 -11.78 0.60 -9.62
C VAL A 194 -11.70 1.79 -8.69
N TYR A 195 -12.73 2.64 -8.71
CA TYR A 195 -12.77 3.93 -8.05
C TYR A 195 -13.90 3.98 -7.04
N VAL A 196 -13.67 4.71 -5.94
CA VAL A 196 -14.71 4.94 -4.94
C VAL A 196 -15.80 5.84 -5.50
N ASP A 197 -16.99 5.75 -4.93
CA ASP A 197 -18.07 6.68 -5.25
C ASP A 197 -17.90 7.99 -4.47
N VAL A 198 -17.67 9.09 -5.16
CA VAL A 198 -17.59 10.43 -4.55
C VAL A 198 -18.68 11.34 -5.09
N ALA A 199 -19.24 12.17 -4.21
CA ALA A 199 -20.22 13.17 -4.59
C ALA A 199 -19.62 14.31 -5.43
N THR A 200 -18.34 14.62 -5.23
CA THR A 200 -17.60 15.70 -5.91
C THR A 200 -16.11 15.36 -6.02
N GLY A 201 -15.44 15.90 -7.04
CA GLY A 201 -13.99 15.75 -7.25
C GLY A 201 -13.61 14.55 -8.12
N SER A 202 -12.29 14.30 -8.23
CA SER A 202 -11.78 13.09 -8.88
C SER A 202 -11.83 11.95 -7.86
N PRO A 203 -12.59 10.87 -8.10
CA PRO A 203 -12.63 9.75 -7.17
C PRO A 203 -11.24 9.12 -7.09
N PRO A 204 -10.72 8.84 -5.89
CA PRO A 204 -9.53 8.02 -5.77
C PRO A 204 -9.84 6.56 -6.12
N PRO A 205 -8.80 5.74 -6.36
CA PRO A 205 -8.98 4.30 -6.48
C PRO A 205 -9.68 3.73 -5.23
N ASP A 206 -10.66 2.86 -5.44
CA ASP A 206 -11.18 1.92 -4.43
C ASP A 206 -10.25 0.72 -4.32
N TYR A 207 -9.89 0.13 -5.46
CA TYR A 207 -8.82 -0.84 -5.49
C TYR A 207 -8.09 -0.83 -6.82
N THR A 208 -6.83 -1.23 -6.76
CA THR A 208 -6.04 -1.55 -7.95
C THR A 208 -5.47 -2.95 -7.83
N LEU A 209 -5.25 -3.57 -8.98
CA LEU A 209 -4.64 -4.89 -9.06
C LEU A 209 -3.78 -4.95 -10.32
N GLU A 210 -2.57 -5.48 -10.19
CA GLU A 210 -1.70 -5.76 -11.32
C GLU A 210 -0.96 -7.09 -11.11
N LEU A 211 -1.10 -8.01 -12.06
CA LEU A 211 -0.41 -9.30 -12.05
C LEU A 211 1.08 -9.10 -12.40
N LEU A 212 1.94 -9.30 -11.40
CA LEU A 212 3.39 -9.15 -11.52
C LEU A 212 4.08 -10.41 -12.02
N LYS A 213 3.60 -11.59 -11.62
CA LYS A 213 4.17 -12.88 -12.03
C LYS A 213 3.14 -13.99 -11.89
N MET A 214 3.19 -14.95 -12.80
CA MET A 214 2.49 -16.22 -12.66
C MET A 214 3.34 -17.37 -13.18
N GLY A 215 3.04 -18.58 -12.72
CA GLY A 215 3.66 -19.80 -13.24
C GLY A 215 3.14 -21.04 -12.52
N ASN A 216 3.80 -22.17 -12.77
CA ASN A 216 3.52 -23.41 -12.07
C ASN A 216 4.83 -23.99 -11.53
N SER A 217 4.83 -24.41 -10.27
CA SER A 217 5.96 -25.00 -9.57
C SER A 217 5.47 -26.19 -8.73
N SER A 218 6.10 -27.35 -8.92
CA SER A 218 5.77 -28.56 -8.15
C SER A 218 6.14 -28.47 -6.66
N THR A 219 7.03 -27.55 -6.31
CA THR A 219 7.44 -27.24 -4.94
C THR A 219 7.17 -25.78 -4.63
N GLU A 220 7.10 -25.44 -3.34
CA GLU A 220 6.90 -24.06 -2.89
C GLU A 220 7.97 -23.12 -3.51
N PRO A 221 7.58 -22.07 -4.24
CA PRO A 221 8.52 -21.11 -4.82
C PRO A 221 9.36 -20.40 -3.76
N SER A 222 10.65 -20.17 -4.05
CA SER A 222 11.59 -19.52 -3.10
C SER A 222 11.19 -18.08 -2.71
N VAL A 223 10.36 -17.40 -3.50
CA VAL A 223 9.80 -16.08 -3.12
C VAL A 223 8.90 -16.17 -1.88
N LEU A 224 8.36 -17.35 -1.57
CA LEU A 224 7.60 -17.62 -0.36
C LEU A 224 8.49 -18.09 0.81
N ASP A 225 9.79 -18.29 0.60
CA ASP A 225 10.75 -18.67 1.64
C ASP A 225 11.16 -17.47 2.51
N VAL A 226 10.14 -16.91 3.17
CA VAL A 226 10.25 -15.77 4.07
C VAL A 226 9.50 -16.09 5.36
N SER A 227 10.02 -15.59 6.47
CA SER A 227 9.35 -15.70 7.77
C SER A 227 8.48 -14.47 8.00
N SER A 228 7.33 -14.67 8.66
CA SER A 228 6.48 -13.56 9.08
C SER A 228 7.26 -12.63 10.01
N THR A 229 7.05 -11.33 9.85
CA THR A 229 7.44 -10.34 10.85
C THR A 229 6.75 -10.66 12.17
N ALA A 230 7.48 -10.53 13.27
CA ALA A 230 6.93 -10.77 14.59
C ALA A 230 5.75 -9.82 14.85
N ALA A 231 4.63 -10.38 15.31
CA ALA A 231 3.51 -9.56 15.75
C ALA A 231 3.97 -8.62 16.86
N VAL A 232 3.57 -7.35 16.77
CA VAL A 232 3.87 -6.37 17.80
C VAL A 232 3.13 -6.79 19.07
N LYS A 233 3.88 -7.08 20.13
CA LYS A 233 3.32 -7.50 21.42
C LYS A 233 3.14 -6.29 22.32
N PHE A 234 1.93 -6.14 22.85
CA PHE A 234 1.60 -5.18 23.89
C PHE A 234 0.90 -5.89 25.05
N SER A 235 0.77 -5.19 26.17
CA SER A 235 0.14 -5.75 27.36
C SER A 235 -1.34 -6.06 27.11
N PRO A 236 -1.87 -7.20 27.55
CA PRO A 236 -3.31 -7.48 27.47
C PRO A 236 -4.15 -6.56 28.37
N LYS A 237 -3.51 -5.74 29.21
CA LYS A 237 -4.14 -4.71 30.03
C LYS A 237 -4.25 -3.35 29.32
N CYS A 238 -3.73 -3.23 28.10
CA CYS A 238 -3.91 -2.03 27.31
C CYS A 238 -5.40 -1.81 27.03
N ASP A 239 -5.85 -0.58 27.16
CA ASP A 239 -7.16 -0.19 26.69
C ASP A 239 -7.23 -0.35 25.17
N VAL A 240 -8.39 -0.80 24.68
CA VAL A 240 -8.66 -0.88 23.25
C VAL A 240 -9.11 0.50 22.79
N PRO A 241 -8.53 1.09 21.72
CA PRO A 241 -8.98 2.35 21.18
C PRO A 241 -10.50 2.37 20.94
N ASN A 242 -11.15 3.45 21.36
CA ASN A 242 -12.58 3.67 21.25
C ASN A 242 -12.88 5.16 21.04
N MET A 243 -12.97 5.56 19.78
CA MET A 243 -13.19 6.94 19.37
C MET A 243 -14.53 7.55 19.84
N GLN A 244 -15.50 6.73 20.26
CA GLN A 244 -16.82 7.17 20.70
C GLN A 244 -16.89 7.47 22.20
N LEU A 245 -16.21 6.67 23.03
CA LEU A 245 -16.30 6.73 24.49
C LEU A 245 -15.08 7.36 25.16
N ASP A 246 -13.90 7.21 24.58
CA ASP A 246 -12.65 7.68 25.16
C ASP A 246 -11.74 8.29 24.09
N SER A 247 -11.91 9.58 23.83
CA SER A 247 -11.06 10.28 22.88
C SER A 247 -10.84 11.73 23.25
N THR A 248 -9.74 12.27 22.76
CA THR A 248 -9.47 13.71 22.75
C THR A 248 -9.55 14.20 21.32
N HIS A 249 -10.18 15.35 21.11
CA HIS A 249 -10.42 15.96 19.80
C HIS A 249 -9.92 17.41 19.80
N ALA A 250 -9.25 17.81 18.73
CA ALA A 250 -8.83 19.18 18.52
C ALA A 250 -8.78 19.50 17.03
N VAL A 251 -8.92 20.78 16.71
CA VAL A 251 -8.84 21.34 15.36
C VAL A 251 -7.79 22.42 15.39
N THR A 252 -6.71 22.24 14.62
CA THR A 252 -5.54 23.11 14.71
C THR A 252 -5.04 23.50 13.32
N THR A 253 -4.80 24.80 13.13
CA THR A 253 -4.13 25.30 11.93
C THR A 253 -2.64 24.97 11.97
N THR A 254 -2.12 24.49 10.84
CA THR A 254 -0.68 24.24 10.66
C THR A 254 0.17 25.48 10.93
N ASP A 255 1.43 25.27 11.32
CA ASP A 255 2.40 26.34 11.57
C ASP A 255 2.66 27.26 10.35
N THR A 256 2.54 26.71 9.15
CA THR A 256 2.60 27.46 7.87
C THR A 256 1.29 28.19 7.54
N SER A 257 0.22 27.96 8.30
CA SER A 257 -1.13 28.47 7.99
C SER A 257 -1.56 28.13 6.57
N SER A 258 -1.21 26.93 6.09
CA SER A 258 -1.62 26.41 4.77
C SER A 258 -2.93 25.64 4.82
N LEU A 259 -3.17 24.90 5.92
CA LEU A 259 -4.38 24.09 6.15
C LEU A 259 -4.73 23.91 7.63
N VAL A 260 -5.93 23.39 7.88
CA VAL A 260 -6.42 22.96 9.19
C VAL A 260 -6.35 21.43 9.29
N ILE A 261 -5.89 20.93 10.42
CA ILE A 261 -5.96 19.50 10.76
C ILE A 261 -6.99 19.34 11.88
N ASP A 262 -8.10 18.68 11.58
CA ASP A 262 -8.99 18.10 12.59
C ASP A 262 -8.42 16.73 12.96
N TYR A 263 -8.08 16.53 14.22
CA TYR A 263 -7.58 15.26 14.69
C TYR A 263 -8.22 14.83 16.01
N ARG A 264 -8.45 13.53 16.09
CA ARG A 264 -8.90 12.84 17.30
C ARG A 264 -7.95 11.69 17.58
N TYR A 265 -7.70 11.41 18.86
CA TYR A 265 -6.97 10.22 19.26
C TYR A 265 -7.64 9.50 20.41
N SER A 266 -7.45 8.18 20.47
CA SER A 266 -7.97 7.29 21.50
C SER A 266 -6.96 6.18 21.80
N PRO A 267 -6.75 5.77 23.06
CA PRO A 267 -7.33 6.29 24.31
C PRO A 267 -6.95 7.76 24.62
N SER A 268 -7.70 8.45 25.50
CA SER A 268 -7.35 9.84 25.88
C SER A 268 -6.14 9.95 26.80
N ASN A 269 -5.83 8.89 27.55
CA ASN A 269 -4.69 8.78 28.47
C ASN A 269 -3.98 7.42 28.33
N PRO A 270 -3.37 7.12 27.16
CA PRO A 270 -2.78 5.81 26.88
C PRO A 270 -1.54 5.53 27.72
N HIS A 271 -1.25 4.24 27.94
CA HIS A 271 0.05 3.80 28.42
C HIS A 271 1.06 3.78 27.27
N ASN A 272 2.30 4.20 27.53
CA ASN A 272 3.38 4.02 26.55
C ASN A 272 3.53 2.53 26.20
N GLY A 273 3.66 2.17 24.92
CA GLY A 273 3.69 0.79 24.45
C GLY A 273 2.33 0.12 24.28
N CYS A 274 1.22 0.85 24.44
CA CYS A 274 -0.12 0.37 24.12
C CYS A 274 -0.64 0.90 22.78
N PRO A 275 -1.67 0.24 22.21
CA PRO A 275 -2.34 0.73 21.01
C PRO A 275 -2.93 2.12 21.20
N ILE A 276 -2.79 2.94 20.17
CA ILE A 276 -3.45 4.24 20.01
C ILE A 276 -3.99 4.32 18.58
N GLU A 277 -5.18 4.86 18.43
CA GLU A 277 -5.80 5.18 17.14
C GLU A 277 -5.84 6.69 16.99
N TYR A 278 -5.51 7.17 15.79
CA TYR A 278 -5.64 8.54 15.35
C TYR A 278 -6.66 8.60 14.22
N ARG A 279 -7.64 9.49 14.31
CA ARG A 279 -8.52 9.87 13.20
C ARG A 279 -8.15 11.28 12.79
N ILE A 280 -7.83 11.49 11.53
CA ILE A 280 -7.30 12.76 11.02
C ILE A 280 -8.08 13.18 9.78
N SER A 281 -8.44 14.45 9.70
CA SER A 281 -8.99 15.11 8.52
C SER A 281 -8.12 16.32 8.16
N PHE A 282 -7.72 16.41 6.89
CA PHE A 282 -6.97 17.53 6.32
C PHE A 282 -7.93 18.47 5.60
N GLU A 283 -8.13 19.67 6.14
CA GLU A 283 -9.18 20.59 5.72
C GLU A 283 -8.62 21.92 5.19
N GLN A 284 -9.33 22.55 4.27
CA GLN A 284 -8.94 23.87 3.78
C GLN A 284 -9.09 24.94 4.86
N ASN A 285 -8.15 25.89 4.91
CA ASN A 285 -8.15 26.97 5.90
C ASN A 285 -9.36 27.91 5.82
N TYR A 286 -9.95 28.09 4.63
CA TYR A 286 -11.04 29.02 4.40
C TYR A 286 -12.42 28.35 4.40
N ASP A 287 -12.45 27.02 4.35
CA ASP A 287 -13.66 26.21 4.36
C ASP A 287 -13.35 24.81 4.92
N GLN A 288 -13.57 24.66 6.22
CA GLN A 288 -13.35 23.40 6.95
C GLN A 288 -14.26 22.25 6.47
N SER A 289 -15.34 22.56 5.73
CA SER A 289 -16.15 21.50 5.11
C SER A 289 -15.48 20.86 3.89
N GLN A 290 -14.41 21.46 3.37
CA GLN A 290 -13.67 20.97 2.21
C GLN A 290 -12.37 20.30 2.62
N LYS A 291 -12.26 19.01 2.31
CA LYS A 291 -11.07 18.21 2.56
C LYS A 291 -10.06 18.33 1.42
N ILE A 292 -8.79 18.19 1.76
CA ILE A 292 -7.67 18.18 0.83
C ILE A 292 -7.39 16.72 0.46
N SER A 293 -7.57 16.37 -0.82
CA SER A 293 -7.31 15.02 -1.33
C SER A 293 -5.83 14.76 -1.63
N ASN A 294 -5.47 13.49 -1.77
CA ASN A 294 -4.12 13.01 -2.11
C ASN A 294 -3.04 13.56 -1.17
N VAL A 295 -3.31 13.50 0.13
CA VAL A 295 -2.41 14.01 1.16
C VAL A 295 -1.36 12.96 1.51
N GLN A 296 -0.08 13.30 1.38
CA GLN A 296 1.02 12.54 1.95
C GLN A 296 1.42 13.16 3.29
N TYR A 297 1.47 12.36 4.34
CA TYR A 297 1.69 12.85 5.70
C TYR A 297 2.46 11.85 6.58
N ASP A 298 2.81 12.24 7.80
CA ASP A 298 3.30 11.32 8.83
C ASP A 298 2.83 11.76 10.22
N ILE A 299 2.82 10.81 11.15
CA ILE A 299 2.63 11.06 12.58
C ILE A 299 3.86 10.54 13.29
N PHE A 300 4.50 11.39 14.08
CA PHE A 300 5.69 11.00 14.84
C PHE A 300 5.69 11.58 16.24
N THR A 301 6.42 10.92 17.12
CA THR A 301 6.69 11.42 18.46
C THR A 301 8.07 12.03 18.55
N THR A 302 8.25 12.98 19.47
CA THR A 302 9.55 13.60 19.74
C THR A 302 9.89 13.56 21.23
N ASP A 303 11.18 13.69 21.54
CA ASP A 303 11.62 14.02 22.90
C ASP A 303 11.39 15.51 23.21
N ASP A 304 11.70 15.90 24.45
CA ASP A 304 11.58 17.29 24.94
C ASP A 304 12.42 18.30 24.14
N GLN A 305 13.40 17.83 23.36
CA GLN A 305 14.26 18.66 22.50
C GLN A 305 13.74 18.72 21.05
N GLY A 306 12.62 18.06 20.76
CA GLY A 306 12.04 17.99 19.43
C GLY A 306 12.74 16.99 18.50
N LYS A 307 13.62 16.12 19.01
CA LYS A 307 14.21 15.04 18.23
C LYS A 307 13.21 13.92 18.06
N GLN A 308 13.03 13.45 16.83
CA GLN A 308 12.12 12.36 16.52
C GLN A 308 12.51 11.05 17.24
N LEU A 309 11.54 10.44 17.92
CA LEU A 309 11.65 9.17 18.63
C LEU A 309 11.04 8.01 17.85
N SER A 310 9.93 8.25 17.16
CA SER A 310 9.24 7.27 16.34
C SER A 310 8.68 7.93 15.08
N SER A 311 8.24 7.16 14.09
CA SER A 311 7.43 7.64 12.97
C SER A 311 6.55 6.48 12.53
N ILE A 312 5.26 6.73 12.34
CA ILE A 312 4.34 5.67 11.91
C ILE A 312 4.71 5.23 10.49
N ALA A 313 4.89 6.17 9.55
CA ALA A 313 5.26 5.83 8.17
C ALA A 313 6.55 4.99 8.12
N GLN A 314 7.59 5.42 8.84
CA GLN A 314 8.88 4.72 8.85
C GLN A 314 8.80 3.35 9.54
N SER A 315 7.96 3.20 10.58
CA SER A 315 7.79 1.93 11.28
C SER A 315 7.24 0.83 10.35
N VAL A 316 6.40 1.21 9.39
CA VAL A 316 5.88 0.32 8.35
C VAL A 316 6.71 0.35 7.07
N GLY A 317 7.93 0.92 7.10
CA GLY A 317 8.86 0.93 5.97
C GLY A 317 8.43 1.82 4.80
N ARG A 318 7.61 2.85 5.06
CA ARG A 318 7.13 3.81 4.07
C ARG A 318 7.78 5.18 4.29
N THR A 319 7.77 5.99 3.24
CA THR A 319 8.24 7.39 3.29
C THR A 319 7.17 8.33 3.87
N SER A 320 5.90 7.96 3.72
CA SER A 320 4.73 8.71 4.17
C SER A 320 3.54 7.76 4.37
N LEU A 321 2.57 8.20 5.15
CA LEU A 321 1.18 7.76 5.14
C LEU A 321 0.41 8.50 4.03
N PHE A 322 -0.78 8.01 3.67
CA PHE A 322 -1.53 8.53 2.54
C PHE A 322 -3.04 8.63 2.83
N ALA A 323 -3.58 9.84 2.71
CA ALA A 323 -5.00 10.14 2.85
C ALA A 323 -5.58 10.57 1.48
N PRO A 324 -6.19 9.64 0.71
CA PRO A 324 -6.63 9.88 -0.67
C PRO A 324 -7.76 10.90 -0.74
N VAL A 325 -8.69 10.88 0.22
CA VAL A 325 -9.82 11.81 0.30
C VAL A 325 -9.64 12.90 1.37
N GLY A 326 -8.44 12.96 1.98
CA GLY A 326 -8.16 13.88 3.07
C GLY A 326 -8.58 13.38 4.45
N ASP A 327 -9.03 12.14 4.57
CA ASP A 327 -9.28 11.46 5.85
C ASP A 327 -8.37 10.24 5.99
N ASP A 328 -7.98 9.95 7.22
CA ASP A 328 -7.33 8.69 7.57
C ASP A 328 -7.61 8.27 9.03
N ASP A 329 -7.70 6.96 9.24
CA ASP A 329 -7.79 6.31 10.54
C ASP A 329 -6.56 5.39 10.69
N VAL A 330 -5.69 5.74 11.64
CA VAL A 330 -4.40 5.07 11.82
C VAL A 330 -4.28 4.52 13.22
N GLN A 331 -4.18 3.20 13.35
CA GLN A 331 -3.87 2.53 14.60
C GLN A 331 -2.39 2.13 14.65
N THR A 332 -1.72 2.43 15.76
CA THR A 332 -0.32 2.08 15.98
C THR A 332 -0.04 1.79 17.47
N ILE A 333 1.19 1.43 17.81
CA ILE A 333 1.66 1.42 19.20
C ILE A 333 2.25 2.78 19.54
N LEU A 334 1.83 3.36 20.66
CA LEU A 334 2.41 4.60 21.15
C LEU A 334 3.86 4.37 21.59
N HIS A 335 4.77 5.11 20.97
CA HIS A 335 6.19 5.14 21.32
C HIS A 335 6.56 6.55 21.75
N GLY A 336 6.42 6.85 23.04
CA GLY A 336 6.59 8.21 23.57
C GLY A 336 7.32 8.27 24.90
N THR A 337 7.11 9.38 25.59
CA THR A 337 7.68 9.70 26.90
C THR A 337 6.57 9.83 27.94
N THR A 338 6.95 9.76 29.21
CA THR A 338 6.04 9.97 30.35
C THR A 338 6.52 11.15 31.18
N PRO A 339 5.60 11.94 31.80
CA PRO A 339 4.14 11.80 31.81
C PRO A 339 3.45 12.37 30.56
N LEU A 340 4.21 12.85 29.59
CA LEU A 340 3.71 13.56 28.41
C LEU A 340 4.45 13.05 27.17
N THR A 341 3.72 12.68 26.13
CA THR A 341 4.27 12.38 24.81
C THR A 341 4.03 13.56 23.87
N HIS A 342 5.10 14.09 23.29
CA HIS A 342 5.03 15.11 22.26
C HIS A 342 4.77 14.46 20.90
N VAL A 343 3.66 14.82 20.26
CA VAL A 343 3.24 14.30 18.95
C VAL A 343 3.28 15.40 17.91
N VAL A 344 3.72 15.04 16.71
CA VAL A 344 3.70 15.88 15.52
C VAL A 344 2.90 15.17 14.43
N ILE A 345 1.88 15.84 13.90
CA ILE A 345 1.27 15.48 12.62
C ILE A 345 1.90 16.38 11.56
N ALA A 346 2.59 15.78 10.61
CA ALA A 346 3.26 16.51 9.53
C ALA A 346 2.57 16.24 8.19
N MET A 347 1.95 17.27 7.63
CA MET A 347 1.51 17.27 6.25
C MET A 347 2.73 17.52 5.36
N LEU A 348 3.15 16.50 4.62
CA LEU A 348 4.36 16.52 3.80
C LEU A 348 4.11 17.16 2.43
N GLY A 349 2.87 17.11 1.95
CA GLY A 349 2.43 17.72 0.70
C GLY A 349 1.36 16.88 -0.01
N THR A 350 0.95 17.31 -1.20
CA THR A 350 -0.07 16.59 -1.98
C THR A 350 0.49 15.91 -3.22
N GLY A 351 -0.12 14.81 -3.62
CA GLY A 351 0.26 14.08 -4.83
C GLY A 351 -0.07 12.60 -4.73
N PRO A 352 0.02 11.84 -5.83
CA PRO A 352 -0.17 10.40 -5.81
C PRO A 352 0.71 9.70 -4.77
N ASP A 353 0.22 8.64 -4.13
CA ASP A 353 1.04 7.83 -3.22
C ASP A 353 2.31 7.31 -3.91
N GLY A 354 3.42 7.26 -3.17
CA GLY A 354 4.74 6.86 -3.67
C GLY A 354 5.41 7.85 -4.64
N SER A 355 4.79 8.98 -4.95
CA SER A 355 5.40 10.05 -5.75
C SER A 355 6.02 11.13 -4.87
N LEU A 356 6.87 11.98 -5.45
CA LEU A 356 7.35 13.18 -4.75
C LEU A 356 6.17 14.15 -4.55
N PRO A 357 5.82 14.52 -3.31
CA PRO A 357 4.69 15.40 -3.05
C PRO A 357 4.99 16.85 -3.46
N ASP A 358 3.95 17.57 -3.86
CA ASP A 358 3.94 19.03 -3.91
C ASP A 358 3.86 19.59 -2.50
N VAL A 359 4.94 20.22 -2.07
CA VAL A 359 5.12 20.77 -0.72
C VAL A 359 4.47 22.15 -0.53
N SER A 360 3.74 22.67 -1.53
CA SER A 360 3.10 23.98 -1.47
C SER A 360 2.15 24.17 -0.27
N MET A 361 1.56 23.08 0.23
CA MET A 361 0.69 23.07 1.40
C MET A 361 1.32 22.41 2.64
N ALA A 362 2.61 22.07 2.61
CA ALA A 362 3.25 21.41 3.73
C ALA A 362 3.18 22.24 5.03
N GLY A 363 3.11 21.57 6.17
CA GLY A 363 2.97 22.18 7.48
C GLY A 363 2.82 21.15 8.59
N ILE A 364 2.99 21.58 9.84
CA ILE A 364 2.90 20.68 11.00
C ILE A 364 1.92 21.18 12.05
N VAL A 365 1.35 20.23 12.79
CA VAL A 365 0.63 20.46 14.05
C VAL A 365 1.36 19.70 15.15
N LYS A 366 1.60 20.38 16.28
CA LYS A 366 2.21 19.79 17.48
C LYS A 366 1.20 19.77 18.61
N PHE A 367 1.13 18.67 19.33
CA PHE A 367 0.28 18.54 20.51
C PHE A 367 0.85 17.52 21.48
N ASP A 368 0.32 17.56 22.69
CA ASP A 368 0.76 16.70 23.77
C ASP A 368 -0.33 15.70 24.15
N ILE A 369 0.09 14.44 24.34
CA ILE A 369 -0.76 13.38 24.89
C ILE A 369 -0.32 13.12 26.32
N LYS A 370 -1.27 13.12 27.26
CA LYS A 370 -1.00 12.63 28.62
C LYS A 370 -0.75 11.12 28.54
N THR A 371 0.41 10.68 29.00
CA THR A 371 0.87 9.31 28.80
C THR A 371 1.22 8.66 30.13
N GLN A 372 0.71 7.46 30.34
CA GLN A 372 0.98 6.65 31.52
C GLN A 372 2.22 5.78 31.32
N GLU A 373 2.86 5.39 32.43
CA GLU A 373 4.00 4.47 32.46
C GLU A 373 3.69 3.15 31.74
N PRO A 374 4.63 2.55 30.99
CA PRO A 374 4.41 1.27 30.36
C PRO A 374 4.08 0.18 31.38
N PHE A 375 3.30 -0.82 30.97
CA PHE A 375 3.08 -2.00 31.82
C PHE A 375 4.40 -2.77 32.04
N SER A 376 4.59 -3.29 33.25
CA SER A 376 5.79 -4.04 33.60
C SER A 376 6.02 -5.23 32.64
N GLY A 377 7.24 -5.34 32.11
CA GLY A 377 7.60 -6.36 31.13
C GLY A 377 7.28 -5.99 29.67
N PHE A 378 6.69 -4.83 29.41
CA PHE A 378 6.37 -4.31 28.08
C PHE A 378 6.99 -2.92 27.88
N ASN A 379 8.32 -2.83 27.98
CA ASN A 379 9.04 -1.58 27.72
C ASN A 379 9.04 -1.28 26.22
N SER A 380 8.41 -0.17 25.86
CA SER A 380 8.41 0.43 24.53
C SER A 380 9.64 1.34 24.36
N GLY A 381 10.83 0.75 24.14
CA GLY A 381 12.00 1.54 23.75
C GLY A 381 13.35 1.03 24.25
N THR A 382 13.95 0.10 23.51
CA THR A 382 15.33 0.12 22.97
C THR A 382 15.70 -1.30 22.54
N SER A 383 15.96 -1.49 21.25
CA SER A 383 16.85 -2.55 20.78
C SER A 383 18.29 -2.24 21.22
N GLY A 384 18.51 -2.22 22.53
CA GLY A 384 19.83 -2.30 23.14
C GLY A 384 20.02 -3.74 23.57
N GLN A 385 20.88 -4.48 22.85
CA GLN A 385 21.35 -5.79 23.28
C GLN A 385 21.77 -5.72 24.75
N THR A 386 21.02 -6.36 25.64
CA THR A 386 21.55 -6.76 26.93
C THR A 386 22.52 -7.90 26.65
N ASN A 387 23.81 -7.55 26.61
CA ASN A 387 24.91 -8.50 26.70
C ASN A 387 24.76 -9.29 28.00
N GLN A 388 24.18 -10.49 27.91
CA GLN A 388 24.53 -11.57 28.81
C GLN A 388 25.80 -12.21 28.26
N THR A 389 26.89 -11.96 28.98
CA THR A 389 28.18 -12.61 28.86
C THR A 389 28.02 -14.13 28.83
N ILE A 390 28.27 -14.74 27.67
CA ILE A 390 28.72 -16.12 27.57
C ILE A 390 29.97 -16.11 26.68
N HIS A 391 31.08 -16.49 27.29
CA HIS A 391 32.33 -16.83 26.63
C HIS A 391 32.09 -17.95 25.61
N GLU A 392 32.52 -17.78 24.35
CA GLU A 392 33.37 -18.74 23.63
C GLU A 392 33.81 -18.27 22.22
N ASN A 393 35.14 -18.34 22.04
CA ASN A 393 36.06 -18.27 20.90
C ASN A 393 35.59 -18.12 19.42
N ASN A 394 36.26 -17.16 18.76
CA ASN A 394 36.83 -17.15 17.39
C ASN A 394 36.02 -17.73 16.22
N THR A 395 35.68 -16.93 15.20
CA THR A 395 36.53 -16.69 14.00
C THR A 395 35.98 -15.52 13.17
N SER A 396 36.87 -14.67 12.63
CA SER A 396 36.57 -13.53 11.78
C SER A 396 36.20 -13.92 10.34
N MET A 397 35.25 -13.23 9.71
CA MET A 397 35.34 -12.79 8.31
C MET A 397 34.39 -11.61 8.03
N ASN A 398 34.76 -10.80 7.03
CA ASN A 398 34.46 -9.37 6.87
C ASN A 398 33.04 -9.02 6.37
N ASN A 399 32.43 -8.06 7.08
CA ASN A 399 31.92 -6.75 6.64
C ASN A 399 31.39 -6.53 5.20
N THR A 400 30.11 -6.14 5.10
CA THR A 400 29.70 -4.91 4.39
C THR A 400 28.39 -4.40 4.99
N GLN A 401 28.48 -3.44 5.91
CA GLN A 401 27.35 -2.66 6.42
C GLN A 401 26.81 -1.75 5.30
N ALA A 402 25.53 -1.86 5.00
CA ALA A 402 24.80 -0.86 4.22
C ALA A 402 24.55 0.36 5.11
N ILE A 403 25.14 1.49 4.73
CA ILE A 403 24.94 2.80 5.36
C ILE A 403 23.55 3.29 4.92
N ILE A 404 22.62 3.36 5.86
CA ILE A 404 21.34 4.05 5.69
C ILE A 404 21.62 5.55 5.85
N PRO A 405 21.22 6.42 4.92
CA PRO A 405 21.44 7.86 5.07
C PRO A 405 20.52 8.42 6.16
N GLU A 406 21.13 8.90 7.25
CA GLU A 406 20.48 9.81 8.19
C GLU A 406 20.07 11.08 7.43
N PHE A 407 18.79 11.47 7.51
CA PHE A 407 18.36 12.79 7.09
C PHE A 407 18.69 13.79 8.21
N PRO A 408 19.62 14.74 8.00
CA PRO A 408 19.78 15.82 8.95
C PRO A 408 18.60 16.79 8.80
N LEU A 409 17.96 17.11 9.92
CA LEU A 409 16.97 18.19 10.11
C LEU A 409 17.40 19.58 9.58
N GLY A 410 18.63 19.72 9.06
CA GLY A 410 19.13 20.94 8.41
C GLY A 410 18.56 21.24 7.02
N SER A 411 17.95 20.28 6.33
CA SER A 411 17.40 20.53 4.97
C SER A 411 16.15 21.42 4.96
N LEU A 412 15.43 21.53 6.08
CA LEU A 412 14.31 22.47 6.23
C LEU A 412 14.78 23.93 6.39
N MET A 413 15.99 24.18 6.91
CA MET A 413 16.51 25.55 7.04
C MET A 413 17.09 26.12 5.75
N ILE A 414 17.52 25.30 4.79
CA ILE A 414 18.11 25.79 3.54
C ILE A 414 17.03 26.38 2.61
N MET A 415 15.77 25.92 2.69
CA MET A 415 14.67 26.52 1.92
C MET A 415 14.28 27.93 2.36
N ALA A 416 14.46 28.29 3.64
CA ALA A 416 14.16 29.63 4.14
C ALA A 416 15.13 30.70 3.56
N ILE A 417 16.37 30.31 3.23
CA ILE A 417 17.39 31.24 2.70
C ILE A 417 17.16 31.53 1.21
N VAL A 418 16.66 30.57 0.43
CA VAL A 418 16.40 30.76 -1.02
C VAL A 418 15.20 31.68 -1.26
N ILE A 419 14.18 31.64 -0.41
CA ILE A 419 13.01 32.54 -0.49
C ILE A 419 13.38 33.97 -0.06
N GLY A 420 14.30 34.14 0.90
CA GLY A 420 14.78 35.45 1.35
C GLY A 420 15.55 36.25 0.28
N PHE A 421 16.27 35.57 -0.63
CA PHE A 421 17.01 36.24 -1.71
C PHE A 421 16.15 36.54 -2.96
N GLY A 422 15.07 35.77 -3.20
CA GLY A 422 14.16 36.00 -4.34
C GLY A 422 13.29 37.27 -4.19
N VAL A 423 12.92 37.62 -2.95
CA VAL A 423 12.07 38.80 -2.68
C VAL A 423 12.86 40.12 -2.75
N LEU A 424 14.19 40.09 -2.62
CA LEU A 424 15.02 41.29 -2.71
C LEU A 424 15.28 41.78 -4.15
N PHE A 425 15.01 40.95 -5.18
CA PHE A 425 15.30 41.30 -6.58
C PHE A 425 14.11 41.86 -7.38
N VAL A 426 12.89 41.90 -6.81
CA VAL A 426 11.68 42.41 -7.51
C VAL A 426 11.34 43.87 -7.14
N ARG A 427 12.11 44.51 -6.25
CA ARG A 427 11.89 45.92 -5.86
C ARG A 427 13.06 46.86 -6.22
N MET A 428 13.55 46.82 -7.45
CA MET A 428 14.28 47.96 -8.04
C MET A 428 14.07 48.08 -9.55
N THR A 429 13.08 48.86 -9.97
CA THR A 429 13.10 49.54 -11.27
C THR A 429 12.61 50.98 -11.08
N PRO A 430 13.47 52.00 -11.26
CA PRO A 430 13.03 53.38 -11.31
C PRO A 430 12.60 53.77 -12.73
N ARG A 431 11.66 54.71 -12.75
CA ARG A 431 11.13 55.47 -13.88
C ARG A 431 12.20 55.92 -14.87
N LEU A 432 11.91 55.81 -16.17
CA LEU A 432 12.53 56.64 -17.21
C LEU A 432 11.44 57.38 -17.99
N SER A 433 11.45 58.69 -17.84
CA SER A 433 10.70 59.67 -18.62
C SER A 433 11.49 60.07 -19.87
N ASN A 434 10.78 60.23 -20.99
CA ASN A 434 10.93 61.22 -22.05
C ASN A 434 12.33 61.82 -22.34
N ALA A 435 12.81 61.61 -23.57
CA ALA A 435 13.46 62.66 -24.35
C ALA A 435 13.26 62.40 -25.87
N ARG A 436 12.85 63.47 -26.56
CA ARG A 436 12.74 63.58 -28.02
C ARG A 436 14.13 63.56 -28.68
N LEU A 437 14.21 62.96 -29.86
CA LEU A 437 14.57 63.62 -31.12
C LEU A 437 13.97 62.83 -32.29
#